data_AF-A0A1T3CVF9-F1
#
_entry.id   AF-A0A1T3CVF9-F1
#
_cell.length_a   1.000
_cell.length_b   1.000
_cell.length_c   1.000
_cell.angle_alpha   90.00
_cell.angle_beta   90.00
_cell.angle_gamma   90.00
#
_symmetry.space_group_name_H-M   'P 1'
#
loop_
_entity.id
_entity.type
_entity.pdbx_description
1 polymer ?
#
loop_
_entity_poly.entity_id
_entity_poly.type
_entity_poly.pdbx_seq_one_letter_code
_entity_poly.pdbx_strand_id
1 'polypeptide(L)'
;MSSSLSPGKVLLLAAHYATHGDIESLARLSSQRAKVLHKELLLRIILTYLPETVKPSTYVGFLLALDGDDFEEYNKGELDTTPVDGLSEDEASRKVKKLHLQQLKSADSPVSFQDDPITNFLIQRSYKMDSDTGLLSQVPSLLAIFHSRSPELSSWITSTVLPYLRRNVEYYIDEIPPYSLLDFQKLSDPAAMLYLLSRTGSREEDRAFIGRDIRGLVGPWLQAKSRWTSKPTSGEHTAKDTESPLSAGWEQFLEWLVSQAISSWPVVVALTEQWGGPADLDLGEAASLELTESQQQYLLHSYARAVLASAYLVSEATVGALPGAYQMAIKMRRMLGYSEVPPTLEVAISILPSLSGFDVSSLIGMKTATYMRNDLLEEKNPLTSPTEGAMNLLIALILSAFICTSLGVPCSVRKAGDLAFIQDLREQKGEIAKLIRNASTQVHGDEDRYWSQVRDWLLWLNTWGSNEDQPGNSEAVRGIIGTVPKEFIETEILKTLLSNSRYRLAKSIYEDSPEKPLAAEIIQDTVYQAALRAFDNASNPNRSRGGLKKCDEM
;
A
#
# COMPACT_ATOMS: atom_id res chain seq x y z
N MET A 1 -18.59 -4.05 -69.27
CA MET A 1 -18.96 -5.46 -69.04
C MET A 1 -18.11 -5.95 -67.88
N SER A 2 -18.49 -5.61 -66.64
CA SER A 2 -17.77 -6.09 -65.45
C SER A 2 -18.13 -7.57 -65.26
N SER A 3 -17.16 -8.44 -65.51
CA SER A 3 -17.22 -9.84 -65.11
C SER A 3 -17.63 -9.91 -63.64
N SER A 4 -18.79 -10.53 -63.37
CA SER A 4 -19.25 -10.71 -62.00
C SER A 4 -18.23 -11.57 -61.25
N LEU A 5 -17.47 -10.97 -60.34
CA LEU A 5 -16.54 -11.69 -59.48
C LEU A 5 -17.30 -12.78 -58.72
N SER A 6 -16.81 -14.01 -58.79
CA SER A 6 -17.37 -15.11 -58.01
C SER A 6 -17.06 -14.96 -56.52
N PRO A 7 -17.82 -15.60 -55.62
CA PRO A 7 -17.55 -15.54 -54.19
C PRO A 7 -16.12 -15.94 -53.82
N GLY A 8 -15.55 -16.93 -54.52
CA GLY A 8 -14.19 -17.37 -54.26
C GLY A 8 -13.13 -16.32 -54.63
N LYS A 9 -13.31 -15.63 -55.76
CA LYS A 9 -12.43 -14.53 -56.17
C LYS A 9 -12.54 -13.34 -55.23
N VAL A 10 -13.74 -13.01 -54.75
CA VAL A 10 -13.95 -11.95 -53.75
C VAL A 10 -13.19 -12.26 -52.45
N LEU A 11 -13.22 -13.50 -51.94
CA LEU A 11 -12.50 -13.87 -50.72
C LEU A 11 -10.98 -13.80 -50.89
N LEU A 12 -10.45 -14.25 -52.03
CA LEU A 12 -9.02 -14.16 -52.31
C LEU A 12 -8.55 -12.72 -52.44
N LEU A 13 -9.38 -11.86 -53.04
CA LEU A 13 -9.08 -10.44 -53.18
C LEU A 13 -9.09 -9.73 -51.82
N ALA A 14 -10.06 -10.06 -50.95
CA ALA A 14 -10.10 -9.55 -49.58
C ALA A 14 -8.86 -9.97 -48.77
N ALA A 15 -8.44 -11.24 -48.88
CA ALA A 15 -7.22 -11.71 -48.25
C ALA A 15 -5.98 -10.99 -48.80
N HIS A 16 -5.91 -10.80 -50.12
CA HIS A 16 -4.81 -10.08 -50.76
C HIS A 16 -4.70 -8.63 -50.24
N TYR A 17 -5.80 -7.87 -50.24
CA TYR A 17 -5.78 -6.49 -49.73
C TYR A 17 -5.40 -6.43 -48.24
N ALA A 18 -5.94 -7.34 -47.41
CA ALA A 18 -5.55 -7.43 -46.00
C ALA A 18 -4.04 -7.70 -45.83
N THR A 19 -3.47 -8.65 -46.58
CA THR A 19 -2.02 -8.96 -46.54
C THR A 19 -1.14 -7.76 -46.88
N HIS A 20 -1.59 -6.89 -47.78
CA HIS A 20 -0.83 -5.71 -48.20
C HIS A 20 -1.15 -4.46 -47.36
N GLY A 21 -2.04 -4.56 -46.36
CA GLY A 21 -2.47 -3.43 -45.55
C GLY A 21 -3.31 -2.39 -46.31
N ASP A 22 -3.88 -2.76 -47.45
CA ASP A 22 -4.74 -1.89 -48.26
C ASP A 22 -6.17 -1.92 -47.72
N ILE A 23 -6.38 -1.16 -46.64
CA ILE A 23 -7.66 -1.09 -45.95
C ILE A 23 -8.72 -0.39 -46.80
N GLU A 24 -8.34 0.59 -47.60
CA GLU A 24 -9.28 1.35 -48.43
C GLU A 24 -9.90 0.45 -49.51
N SER A 25 -9.07 -0.32 -50.22
CA SER A 25 -9.56 -1.29 -51.20
C SER A 25 -10.36 -2.43 -50.55
N LEU A 26 -9.96 -2.87 -49.35
CA LEU A 26 -10.73 -3.86 -48.58
C LEU A 26 -12.10 -3.33 -48.16
N ALA A 27 -12.18 -2.08 -47.70
CA ALA A 27 -13.42 -1.44 -47.30
C ALA A 27 -14.37 -1.25 -48.48
N ARG A 28 -13.84 -0.80 -49.62
CA ARG A 28 -14.58 -0.68 -50.89
C ARG A 28 -15.06 -2.04 -51.39
N LEU A 29 -14.24 -3.08 -51.30
CA LEU A 29 -14.64 -4.45 -51.69
C LEU A 29 -15.79 -4.95 -50.81
N SER A 30 -15.71 -4.67 -49.51
CA SER A 30 -16.72 -5.06 -48.51
C SER A 30 -18.06 -4.38 -48.76
N SER A 31 -18.05 -3.07 -49.05
CA SER A 31 -19.26 -2.28 -49.33
C SER A 31 -19.97 -2.77 -50.61
N GLN A 32 -19.21 -3.05 -51.67
CA GLN A 32 -19.76 -3.51 -52.96
C GLN A 32 -20.20 -4.99 -52.93
N ARG A 33 -19.68 -5.81 -52.00
CA ARG A 33 -19.87 -7.27 -51.96
C ARG A 33 -20.32 -7.81 -50.59
N ALA A 34 -21.15 -7.04 -49.88
CA ALA A 34 -21.65 -7.39 -48.53
C ALA A 34 -22.32 -8.78 -48.41
N LYS A 35 -22.93 -9.29 -49.50
CA LYS A 35 -23.54 -10.64 -49.52
C LYS A 35 -22.52 -11.78 -49.38
N VAL A 36 -21.26 -11.56 -49.77
CA VAL A 36 -20.18 -12.55 -49.68
C VAL A 36 -19.32 -12.26 -48.44
N LEU A 37 -18.96 -10.99 -48.23
CA LEU A 37 -18.10 -10.54 -47.16
C LEU A 37 -18.93 -10.03 -45.98
N HIS A 38 -19.50 -10.95 -45.20
CA HIS A 38 -20.17 -10.59 -43.96
C HIS A 38 -19.17 -10.23 -42.86
N LYS A 39 -19.63 -9.44 -41.88
CA LYS A 39 -18.84 -8.86 -40.79
C LYS A 39 -17.87 -9.85 -40.13
N GLU A 40 -18.36 -11.00 -39.68
CA GLU A 40 -17.52 -12.01 -39.03
C GLU A 40 -16.38 -12.50 -39.94
N LEU A 41 -16.68 -12.77 -41.21
CA LEU A 41 -15.69 -13.25 -42.17
C LEU A 41 -14.63 -12.20 -42.47
N LEU A 42 -15.02 -10.93 -42.58
CA LEU A 42 -14.09 -9.81 -42.75
C LEU A 42 -13.16 -9.68 -41.54
N LEU A 43 -13.69 -9.72 -40.33
CA LEU A 43 -12.87 -9.66 -39.11
C LEU A 43 -11.88 -10.83 -39.05
N ARG A 44 -12.29 -12.04 -39.45
CA ARG A 44 -11.39 -13.20 -39.52
C ARG A 44 -10.30 -13.04 -40.59
N ILE A 45 -10.63 -12.46 -41.75
CA ILE A 45 -9.65 -12.14 -42.80
C ILE A 45 -8.63 -11.14 -42.28
N ILE A 46 -9.08 -10.04 -41.66
CA ILE A 46 -8.22 -9.02 -41.08
C ILE A 46 -7.33 -9.63 -40.00
N LEU A 47 -7.89 -10.41 -39.07
CA LEU A 47 -7.16 -11.02 -37.96
C LEU A 47 -6.05 -11.97 -38.45
N THR A 48 -6.33 -12.68 -39.55
CA THR A 48 -5.42 -13.68 -40.11
C THR A 48 -4.33 -13.05 -40.97
N TYR A 49 -4.68 -12.06 -41.80
CA TYR A 49 -3.82 -11.62 -42.89
C TYR A 49 -3.29 -10.19 -42.77
N LEU A 50 -3.94 -9.31 -41.99
CA LEU A 50 -3.43 -7.94 -41.82
C LEU A 50 -2.15 -7.98 -40.96
N PRO A 51 -0.98 -7.56 -41.47
CA PRO A 51 0.24 -7.56 -40.69
C PRO A 51 0.10 -6.71 -39.42
N GLU A 52 0.60 -7.19 -38.29
CA GLU A 52 0.56 -6.49 -36.99
C GLU A 52 1.34 -5.17 -37.02
N THR A 53 2.27 -5.00 -37.96
CA THR A 53 3.01 -3.74 -38.19
C THR A 53 2.17 -2.62 -38.79
N VAL A 54 0.97 -2.93 -39.32
CA VAL A 54 0.05 -1.90 -39.83
C VAL A 54 -0.54 -1.15 -38.62
N LYS A 55 -0.36 0.17 -38.59
CA LYS A 55 -0.80 1.02 -37.47
C LYS A 55 -2.32 0.97 -37.30
N PRO A 56 -2.85 0.80 -36.07
CA PRO A 56 -4.30 0.77 -35.84
C PRO A 56 -5.06 1.97 -36.40
N SER A 57 -4.47 3.16 -36.40
CA SER A 57 -5.08 4.37 -36.96
C SER A 57 -5.49 4.25 -38.43
N THR A 58 -4.95 3.30 -39.20
CA THR A 58 -5.31 3.10 -40.61
C THR A 58 -6.53 2.20 -40.81
N TYR A 59 -6.90 1.36 -39.83
CA TYR A 59 -7.99 0.39 -39.97
C TYR A 59 -9.09 0.50 -38.92
N VAL A 60 -8.84 1.20 -37.82
CA VAL A 60 -9.81 1.42 -36.74
C VAL A 60 -11.07 2.13 -37.24
N GLY A 61 -10.96 3.09 -38.17
CA GLY A 61 -12.12 3.72 -38.82
C GLY A 61 -12.95 2.72 -39.66
N PHE A 62 -12.31 1.77 -40.33
CA PHE A 62 -13.00 0.70 -41.05
C PHE A 62 -13.68 -0.28 -40.09
N LEU A 63 -13.10 -0.55 -38.91
CA LEU A 63 -13.74 -1.36 -37.88
C LEU A 63 -15.00 -0.69 -37.30
N LEU A 64 -15.01 0.65 -37.16
CA LEU A 64 -16.20 1.42 -36.79
C LEU A 64 -17.30 1.33 -37.85
N ALA A 65 -16.93 1.49 -39.12
CA ALA A 65 -17.83 1.32 -40.26
C ALA A 65 -18.46 -0.08 -40.28
N LEU A 66 -17.63 -1.12 -40.09
CA LEU A 66 -18.09 -2.50 -39.92
C LEU A 66 -19.00 -2.67 -38.72
N ASP A 67 -18.77 -1.91 -37.66
CA ASP A 67 -19.56 -2.02 -36.46
C ASP A 67 -20.98 -1.46 -36.62
N GLY A 68 -21.09 -0.24 -37.16
CA GLY A 68 -22.35 0.45 -37.40
C GLY A 68 -23.08 0.05 -38.69
N ASP A 69 -22.53 -0.89 -39.45
CA ASP A 69 -22.97 -1.26 -40.81
C ASP A 69 -23.06 -0.05 -41.77
N ASP A 70 -22.17 0.93 -41.59
CA ASP A 70 -22.12 2.17 -42.39
C ASP A 70 -20.90 2.18 -43.30
N PHE A 71 -21.13 1.99 -44.61
CA PHE A 71 -20.09 1.98 -45.64
C PHE A 71 -20.23 3.07 -46.69
N GLU A 72 -21.03 4.11 -46.42
CA GLU A 72 -21.36 5.12 -47.43
C GLU A 72 -20.12 5.84 -47.99
N GLU A 73 -19.11 6.06 -47.14
CA GLU A 73 -17.84 6.68 -47.52
C GLU A 73 -17.01 5.79 -48.46
N TYR A 74 -17.20 4.47 -48.42
CA TYR A 74 -16.42 3.47 -49.17
C TYR A 74 -17.12 2.97 -50.45
N ASN A 75 -18.31 3.48 -50.77
CA ASN A 75 -19.09 3.02 -51.93
C ASN A 75 -18.54 3.50 -53.29
N LYS A 76 -17.63 4.49 -53.29
CA LYS A 76 -17.12 5.14 -54.52
C LYS A 76 -15.75 4.61 -54.92
N GLY A 77 -15.56 4.34 -56.22
CA GLY A 77 -14.29 3.97 -56.83
C GLY A 77 -14.29 2.61 -57.53
N GLU A 78 -13.30 2.39 -58.41
CA GLU A 78 -13.07 1.10 -59.05
C GLU A 78 -12.25 0.17 -58.14
N LEU A 79 -12.46 -1.14 -58.27
CA LEU A 79 -11.71 -2.18 -57.57
C LEU A 79 -10.65 -2.76 -58.50
N ASP A 80 -9.43 -2.91 -58.01
CA ASP A 80 -8.38 -3.63 -58.73
C ASP A 80 -8.61 -5.15 -58.65
N THR A 81 -9.03 -5.76 -59.75
CA THR A 81 -9.29 -7.21 -59.81
C THR A 81 -8.11 -8.00 -60.37
N THR A 82 -7.01 -7.34 -60.75
CA THR A 82 -5.84 -7.97 -61.36
C THR A 82 -5.28 -9.16 -60.56
N PRO A 83 -5.33 -9.21 -59.20
CA PRO A 83 -4.83 -10.36 -58.45
C PRO A 83 -5.61 -11.67 -58.68
N VAL A 84 -6.85 -11.59 -59.19
CA VAL A 84 -7.76 -12.74 -59.34
C VAL A 84 -8.27 -12.96 -60.76
N ASP A 85 -8.01 -12.04 -61.69
CA ASP A 85 -8.49 -12.11 -63.08
C ASP A 85 -7.96 -13.32 -63.84
N GLY A 86 -6.73 -13.74 -63.57
CA GLY A 86 -6.09 -14.92 -64.19
C GLY A 86 -6.52 -16.27 -63.63
N LEU A 87 -7.42 -16.31 -62.62
CA LEU A 87 -7.82 -17.56 -61.97
C LEU A 87 -9.10 -18.12 -62.59
N SER A 88 -9.12 -19.42 -62.87
CA SER A 88 -10.37 -20.16 -63.09
C SER A 88 -11.16 -20.32 -61.77
N GLU A 89 -12.46 -20.59 -61.88
CA GLU A 89 -13.32 -20.79 -60.70
C GLU A 89 -12.87 -21.99 -59.83
N ASP A 90 -12.42 -23.07 -60.47
CA ASP A 90 -11.91 -24.25 -59.77
C ASP A 90 -10.58 -23.97 -59.05
N GLU A 91 -9.74 -23.10 -59.59
CA GLU A 91 -8.50 -22.65 -58.94
C GLU A 91 -8.80 -21.70 -57.79
N ALA A 92 -9.75 -20.77 -57.97
CA ALA A 92 -10.19 -19.87 -56.92
C ALA A 92 -10.77 -20.66 -55.74
N SER A 93 -11.66 -21.62 -56.00
CA SER A 93 -12.23 -22.51 -54.97
C SER A 93 -11.16 -23.32 -54.23
N ARG A 94 -10.17 -23.87 -54.96
CA ARG A 94 -9.02 -24.58 -54.36
C ARG A 94 -8.16 -23.68 -53.49
N LYS A 95 -7.90 -22.44 -53.89
CA LYS A 95 -7.13 -21.47 -53.10
C LYS A 95 -7.91 -20.98 -51.88
N VAL A 96 -9.23 -20.76 -51.99
CA VAL A 96 -10.08 -20.36 -50.86
C VAL A 96 -10.08 -21.42 -49.76
N LYS A 97 -10.13 -22.71 -50.11
CA LYS A 97 -10.03 -23.80 -49.12
C LYS A 97 -8.71 -23.82 -48.34
N LYS A 98 -7.66 -23.17 -48.85
CA LYS A 98 -6.37 -23.00 -48.19
C LYS A 98 -6.30 -21.72 -47.35
N LEU A 99 -7.32 -20.85 -47.39
CA LEU A 99 -7.40 -19.72 -46.48
C LEU A 99 -7.77 -20.26 -45.10
N HIS A 100 -6.75 -20.60 -44.30
CA HIS A 100 -6.90 -21.08 -42.93
C HIS A 100 -7.24 -19.89 -42.00
N LEU A 101 -8.44 -19.33 -42.18
CA LEU A 101 -8.89 -18.16 -41.43
C LEU A 101 -9.02 -18.49 -39.94
N GLN A 102 -8.30 -17.73 -39.12
CA GLN A 102 -8.37 -17.78 -37.67
C GLN A 102 -9.81 -17.57 -37.21
N GLN A 103 -10.21 -18.25 -36.13
CA GLN A 103 -11.50 -18.02 -35.51
C GLN A 103 -11.42 -16.78 -34.63
N LEU A 104 -12.51 -16.00 -34.56
CA LEU A 104 -12.58 -14.87 -33.64
C LEU A 104 -12.70 -15.33 -32.19
N LYS A 105 -13.39 -16.46 -31.99
CA LYS A 105 -13.54 -17.07 -30.67
C LYS A 105 -12.28 -17.88 -30.36
N SER A 106 -11.66 -17.59 -29.22
CA SER A 106 -10.66 -18.46 -28.61
C SER A 106 -11.26 -19.08 -27.35
N ALA A 107 -10.78 -20.27 -26.97
CA ALA A 107 -11.07 -20.84 -25.65
C ALA A 107 -10.63 -19.91 -24.50
N ASP A 108 -9.68 -19.01 -24.79
CA ASP A 108 -9.13 -18.04 -23.86
C ASP A 108 -9.87 -16.69 -23.87
N SER A 109 -10.88 -16.50 -24.74
CA SER A 109 -11.72 -15.30 -24.72
C SER A 109 -12.67 -15.34 -23.52
N PRO A 110 -12.84 -14.25 -22.76
CA PRO A 110 -13.77 -14.24 -21.63
C PRO A 110 -15.21 -14.57 -22.08
N VAL A 111 -15.91 -15.38 -21.27
CA VAL A 111 -17.23 -15.97 -21.60
C VAL A 111 -18.29 -14.90 -21.91
N SER A 112 -18.14 -13.69 -21.36
CA SER A 112 -19.05 -12.56 -21.60
C SER A 112 -19.06 -12.04 -23.04
N PHE A 113 -18.09 -12.40 -23.88
CA PHE A 113 -17.94 -11.86 -25.22
C PHE A 113 -18.42 -12.80 -26.33
N GLN A 114 -19.11 -13.90 -26.00
CA GLN A 114 -19.37 -14.99 -26.95
C GLN A 114 -20.12 -14.58 -28.23
N ASP A 115 -20.92 -13.52 -28.20
CA ASP A 115 -21.77 -13.10 -29.32
C ASP A 115 -21.38 -11.74 -29.95
N ASP A 116 -20.24 -11.15 -29.58
CA ASP A 116 -19.76 -9.89 -30.17
C ASP A 116 -18.48 -10.09 -31.01
N PRO A 117 -18.59 -10.19 -32.36
CA PRO A 117 -17.46 -10.40 -33.25
C PRO A 117 -16.40 -9.29 -33.18
N ILE A 118 -16.81 -8.02 -32.99
CA ILE A 118 -15.89 -6.88 -32.94
C ILE A 118 -15.05 -6.96 -31.66
N THR A 119 -15.68 -7.18 -30.51
CA THR A 119 -14.95 -7.31 -29.24
C THR A 119 -13.98 -8.50 -29.26
N ASN A 120 -14.43 -9.66 -29.76
CA ASN A 120 -13.54 -10.82 -29.93
C ASN A 120 -12.35 -10.50 -30.84
N PHE A 121 -12.58 -9.81 -31.96
CA PHE A 121 -11.50 -9.36 -32.85
C PHE A 121 -10.52 -8.44 -32.12
N LEU A 122 -11.00 -7.43 -31.39
CA LEU A 122 -10.15 -6.46 -30.67
C LEU A 122 -9.26 -7.14 -29.63
N ILE A 123 -9.80 -8.07 -28.86
CA ILE A 123 -9.07 -8.84 -27.86
C ILE A 123 -8.00 -9.70 -28.53
N GLN A 124 -8.37 -10.51 -29.52
CA GLN A 124 -7.43 -11.39 -30.23
C GLN A 124 -6.33 -10.60 -30.94
N ARG A 125 -6.69 -9.48 -31.57
CA ARG A 125 -5.72 -8.61 -32.24
C ARG A 125 -4.76 -7.97 -31.23
N SER A 126 -5.23 -7.58 -30.06
CA SER A 126 -4.38 -7.05 -28.98
C SER A 126 -3.37 -8.09 -28.49
N TYR A 127 -3.78 -9.36 -28.34
CA TYR A 127 -2.84 -10.43 -27.98
C TYR A 127 -1.77 -10.64 -29.04
N LYS A 128 -2.15 -10.72 -30.32
CA LYS A 128 -1.17 -10.92 -31.42
C LYS A 128 -0.20 -9.75 -31.56
N MET A 129 -0.68 -8.52 -31.36
CA MET A 129 0.19 -7.34 -31.39
C MET A 129 1.28 -7.43 -30.32
N ASP A 130 0.97 -7.96 -29.15
CA ASP A 130 1.96 -8.20 -28.08
C ASP A 130 2.83 -9.44 -28.37
N SER A 131 2.23 -10.62 -28.56
CA SER A 131 2.97 -11.90 -28.64
C SER A 131 3.81 -12.07 -29.90
N ASP A 132 3.32 -11.61 -31.06
CA ASP A 132 3.91 -11.96 -32.34
C ASP A 132 4.88 -10.88 -32.82
N THR A 133 4.71 -9.63 -32.36
CA THR A 133 5.49 -8.48 -32.84
C THR A 133 6.04 -7.56 -31.75
N GLY A 134 5.70 -7.77 -30.47
CA GLY A 134 6.13 -6.91 -29.37
C GLY A 134 5.62 -5.47 -29.47
N LEU A 135 4.55 -5.24 -30.24
CA LEU A 135 3.95 -3.92 -30.50
C LEU A 135 2.88 -3.55 -29.46
N LEU A 136 3.14 -3.88 -28.19
CA LEU A 136 2.24 -3.58 -27.07
C LEU A 136 1.86 -2.09 -26.99
N SER A 137 2.80 -1.20 -27.32
CA SER A 137 2.59 0.25 -27.36
C SER A 137 1.53 0.72 -28.38
N GLN A 138 1.17 -0.11 -29.37
CA GLN A 138 0.14 0.21 -30.35
C GLN A 138 -1.27 -0.20 -29.89
N VAL A 139 -1.39 -1.09 -28.89
CA VAL A 139 -2.68 -1.61 -28.40
C VAL A 139 -3.64 -0.50 -27.95
N PRO A 140 -3.22 0.58 -27.25
CA PRO A 140 -4.12 1.68 -26.89
C PRO A 140 -4.79 2.33 -28.11
N SER A 141 -4.04 2.52 -29.20
CA SER A 141 -4.60 3.13 -30.43
C SER A 141 -5.63 2.26 -31.13
N LEU A 142 -5.58 0.93 -30.91
CA LEU A 142 -6.62 0.00 -31.37
C LEU A 142 -7.89 0.10 -30.51
N LEU A 143 -7.73 0.22 -29.19
CA LEU A 143 -8.83 0.06 -28.23
C LEU A 143 -9.53 1.38 -27.87
N ALA A 144 -8.83 2.52 -27.96
CA ALA A 144 -9.28 3.81 -27.43
C ALA A 144 -10.71 4.20 -27.86
N ILE A 145 -11.02 4.06 -29.15
CA ILE A 145 -12.32 4.46 -29.69
C ILE A 145 -13.46 3.47 -29.38
N PHE A 146 -13.12 2.26 -28.92
CA PHE A 146 -14.08 1.21 -28.59
C PHE A 146 -14.32 1.09 -27.08
N HIS A 147 -13.69 1.94 -26.26
CA HIS A 147 -13.79 1.88 -24.80
C HIS A 147 -15.25 1.91 -24.32
N SER A 148 -16.09 2.77 -24.89
CA SER A 148 -17.50 2.93 -24.51
C SER A 148 -18.46 1.94 -25.18
N ARG A 149 -17.94 0.98 -25.97
CA ARG A 149 -18.77 0.00 -26.70
C ARG A 149 -19.58 -0.88 -25.76
N SER A 150 -18.91 -1.48 -24.78
CA SER A 150 -19.53 -2.38 -23.81
C SER A 150 -18.84 -2.26 -22.45
N PRO A 151 -19.59 -2.39 -21.34
CA PRO A 151 -19.01 -2.38 -20.00
C PRO A 151 -17.94 -3.45 -19.80
N GLU A 152 -18.11 -4.63 -20.41
CA GLU A 152 -17.17 -5.73 -20.29
C GLU A 152 -15.85 -5.44 -21.00
N LEU A 153 -15.88 -4.82 -22.19
CA LEU A 153 -14.67 -4.42 -22.90
C LEU A 153 -13.95 -3.28 -22.16
N SER A 154 -14.70 -2.27 -21.70
CA SER A 154 -14.18 -1.20 -20.83
C SER A 154 -13.47 -1.76 -19.59
N SER A 155 -14.13 -2.71 -18.90
CA SER A 155 -13.58 -3.38 -17.73
C SER A 155 -12.30 -4.15 -18.06
N TRP A 156 -12.27 -4.89 -19.17
CA TRP A 156 -11.06 -5.60 -19.61
C TRP A 156 -9.90 -4.66 -19.97
N ILE A 157 -10.18 -3.57 -20.71
CA ILE A 157 -9.18 -2.54 -21.04
C ILE A 157 -8.60 -1.95 -19.75
N THR A 158 -9.46 -1.54 -18.82
CA THR A 158 -9.07 -0.87 -17.58
C THR A 158 -8.32 -1.82 -16.63
N SER A 159 -8.82 -3.03 -16.43
CA SER A 159 -8.30 -3.93 -15.39
C SER A 159 -7.19 -4.87 -15.83
N THR A 160 -7.04 -5.10 -17.13
CA THR A 160 -6.07 -6.06 -17.67
C THR A 160 -5.05 -5.35 -18.56
N VAL A 161 -5.51 -4.64 -19.60
CA VAL A 161 -4.59 -4.02 -20.58
C VAL A 161 -3.82 -2.85 -19.98
N LEU A 162 -4.52 -1.92 -19.33
CA LEU A 162 -3.93 -0.69 -18.80
C LEU A 162 -2.81 -0.95 -17.77
N PRO A 163 -3.00 -1.75 -16.70
CA PRO A 163 -1.94 -1.98 -15.72
C PRO A 163 -0.75 -2.76 -16.34
N TYR A 164 -1.02 -3.72 -17.24
CA TYR A 164 0.03 -4.44 -17.94
C TYR A 164 0.85 -3.52 -18.86
N LEU A 165 0.19 -2.66 -19.63
CA LEU A 165 0.85 -1.71 -20.53
C LEU A 165 1.64 -0.66 -19.75
N ARG A 166 1.07 -0.10 -18.69
CA ARG A 166 1.76 0.87 -17.83
C ARG A 166 3.05 0.31 -17.29
N ARG A 167 3.00 -0.87 -16.67
CA ARG A 167 4.19 -1.53 -16.13
C ARG A 167 5.28 -1.67 -17.21
N ASN A 168 4.92 -2.19 -18.38
CA ASN A 168 5.89 -2.70 -19.35
C ASN A 168 6.29 -1.71 -20.47
N VAL A 169 5.53 -0.64 -20.66
CA VAL A 169 5.75 0.33 -21.75
C VAL A 169 5.91 1.75 -21.22
N GLU A 170 5.25 2.11 -20.12
CA GLU A 170 5.27 3.49 -19.60
C GLU A 170 6.24 3.65 -18.43
N TYR A 171 6.29 2.66 -17.52
CA TYR A 171 6.96 2.80 -16.22
C TYR A 171 8.35 2.17 -16.21
N TYR A 172 8.48 0.94 -16.74
CA TYR A 172 9.71 0.15 -16.69
C TYR A 172 10.08 -0.36 -18.10
N ILE A 173 10.59 0.56 -18.92
CA ILE A 173 10.95 0.28 -20.33
C ILE A 173 12.25 -0.51 -20.51
N ASP A 174 13.03 -0.64 -19.44
CA ASP A 174 14.34 -1.30 -19.44
C ASP A 174 14.26 -2.83 -19.35
N GLU A 175 13.08 -3.39 -19.05
CA GLU A 175 12.86 -4.82 -18.90
C GLU A 175 12.06 -5.43 -20.05
N ILE A 176 12.48 -6.62 -20.49
CA ILE A 176 11.68 -7.45 -21.37
C ILE A 176 10.58 -8.11 -20.52
N PRO A 177 9.29 -7.93 -20.86
CA PRO A 177 8.20 -8.52 -20.09
C PRO A 177 8.32 -10.06 -20.04
N PRO A 178 8.25 -10.68 -18.86
CA PRO A 178 8.32 -12.14 -18.71
C PRO A 178 7.04 -12.87 -19.16
N TYR A 179 5.94 -12.13 -19.29
CA TYR A 179 4.64 -12.63 -19.73
C TYR A 179 4.21 -11.85 -20.96
N SER A 180 3.48 -12.49 -21.88
CA SER A 180 2.63 -11.77 -22.83
C SER A 180 1.36 -11.25 -22.13
N LEU A 181 0.58 -10.38 -22.79
CA LEU A 181 -0.71 -9.89 -22.32
C LEU A 181 -1.68 -11.05 -22.07
N LEU A 182 -1.67 -12.07 -22.94
CA LEU A 182 -2.49 -13.26 -22.78
C LEU A 182 -2.05 -14.08 -21.56
N ASP A 183 -0.74 -14.27 -21.37
CA ASP A 183 -0.21 -15.02 -20.24
C ASP A 183 -0.47 -14.28 -18.91
N PHE A 184 -0.30 -12.96 -18.91
CA PHE A 184 -0.63 -12.10 -17.77
C PHE A 184 -2.10 -12.23 -17.37
N GLN A 185 -3.03 -12.21 -18.33
CA GLN A 185 -4.45 -12.39 -18.04
C GLN A 185 -4.75 -13.74 -17.38
N LYS A 186 -4.00 -14.79 -17.75
CA LYS A 186 -4.17 -16.16 -17.23
C LYS A 186 -3.56 -16.36 -15.85
N LEU A 187 -2.77 -15.41 -15.34
CA LEU A 187 -2.22 -15.50 -13.99
C LEU A 187 -3.33 -15.52 -12.94
N SER A 188 -3.07 -16.24 -11.85
CA SER A 188 -3.90 -16.13 -10.64
C SER A 188 -3.80 -14.72 -10.07
N ASP A 189 -4.84 -14.28 -9.36
CA ASP A 189 -4.87 -12.94 -8.76
C ASP A 189 -3.61 -12.60 -7.94
N PRO A 190 -3.11 -13.50 -7.06
CA PRO A 190 -1.90 -13.22 -6.31
C PRO A 190 -0.65 -13.10 -7.21
N ALA A 191 -0.50 -13.98 -8.19
CA ALA A 191 0.64 -13.96 -9.10
C ALA A 191 0.66 -12.70 -9.98
N ALA A 192 -0.50 -12.29 -10.48
CA ALA A 192 -0.66 -11.04 -11.23
C ALA A 192 -0.28 -9.83 -10.38
N MET A 193 -0.73 -9.79 -9.12
CA MET A 193 -0.42 -8.67 -8.21
C MET A 193 1.09 -8.58 -7.92
N LEU A 194 1.73 -9.70 -7.59
CA LEU A 194 3.18 -9.73 -7.37
C LEU A 194 3.96 -9.34 -8.62
N TYR A 195 3.50 -9.74 -9.80
CA TYR A 195 4.11 -9.32 -11.05
C TYR A 195 4.02 -7.79 -11.25
N LEU A 196 2.84 -7.19 -11.04
CA LEU A 196 2.65 -5.75 -11.15
C LEU A 196 3.56 -4.98 -10.18
N LEU A 197 3.74 -5.47 -8.95
CA LEU A 197 4.51 -4.81 -7.89
C LEU A 197 6.00 -5.16 -7.87
N SER A 198 6.45 -6.11 -8.70
CA SER A 198 7.81 -6.67 -8.66
C SER A 198 8.94 -5.63 -8.76
N ARG A 199 8.68 -4.46 -9.35
CA ARG A 199 9.63 -3.35 -9.49
C ARG A 199 9.38 -2.17 -8.56
N THR A 200 8.20 -2.10 -7.95
CA THR A 200 7.78 -0.98 -7.12
C THR A 200 8.70 -0.84 -5.91
N GLY A 201 9.45 0.28 -5.86
CA GLY A 201 10.38 0.59 -4.77
C GLY A 201 11.60 -0.35 -4.68
N SER A 202 11.86 -1.18 -5.69
CA SER A 202 12.96 -2.15 -5.69
C SER A 202 14.34 -1.49 -5.72
N ARG A 203 14.46 -0.36 -6.42
CA ARG A 203 15.66 0.48 -6.47
C ARG A 203 15.42 1.80 -5.76
N GLU A 204 16.49 2.45 -5.31
CA GLU A 204 16.39 3.72 -4.60
C GLU A 204 15.79 4.83 -5.47
N GLU A 205 16.13 4.87 -6.76
CA GLU A 205 15.56 5.78 -7.76
C GLU A 205 14.05 5.57 -8.01
N ASP A 206 13.56 4.34 -7.81
CA ASP A 206 12.15 3.99 -8.02
C ASP A 206 11.26 4.46 -6.84
N ARG A 207 11.84 4.83 -5.70
CA ARG A 207 11.08 5.19 -4.49
C ARG A 207 10.20 6.42 -4.68
N ALA A 208 10.56 7.33 -5.59
CA ALA A 208 9.77 8.52 -5.91
C ALA A 208 8.48 8.19 -6.67
N PHE A 209 8.36 6.97 -7.21
CA PHE A 209 7.26 6.55 -8.08
C PHE A 209 6.36 5.49 -7.45
N ILE A 210 6.55 5.14 -6.18
CA ILE A 210 5.75 4.11 -5.51
C ILE A 210 4.26 4.48 -5.54
N GLY A 211 3.90 5.72 -5.20
CA GLY A 211 2.51 6.16 -5.27
C GLY A 211 1.92 6.10 -6.68
N ARG A 212 2.75 6.36 -7.72
CA ARG A 212 2.37 6.23 -9.14
C ARG A 212 2.08 4.77 -9.50
N ASP A 213 2.89 3.83 -9.04
CA ASP A 213 2.68 2.43 -9.33
C ASP A 213 1.41 1.90 -8.68
N ILE A 214 1.15 2.23 -7.41
CA ILE A 214 -0.06 1.74 -6.74
C ILE A 214 -1.33 2.33 -7.38
N ARG A 215 -1.38 3.65 -7.61
CA ARG A 215 -2.54 4.31 -8.25
C ARG A 215 -2.77 3.79 -9.67
N GLY A 216 -1.70 3.47 -10.40
CA GLY A 216 -1.73 3.20 -11.84
C GLY A 216 -1.73 1.72 -12.22
N LEU A 217 -1.33 0.83 -11.31
CA LEU A 217 -1.26 -0.63 -11.53
C LEU A 217 -2.29 -1.38 -10.69
N VAL A 218 -2.28 -1.18 -9.37
CA VAL A 218 -3.19 -1.91 -8.44
C VAL A 218 -4.62 -1.41 -8.58
N GLY A 219 -4.80 -0.09 -8.62
CA GLY A 219 -6.11 0.56 -8.74
C GLY A 219 -6.95 0.07 -9.92
N PRO A 220 -6.44 0.15 -11.16
CA PRO A 220 -7.14 -0.34 -12.34
C PRO A 220 -7.41 -1.85 -12.28
N TRP A 221 -6.45 -2.64 -11.81
CA TRP A 221 -6.59 -4.09 -11.71
C TRP A 221 -7.81 -4.52 -10.86
N LEU A 222 -8.09 -3.79 -9.78
CA LEU A 222 -9.23 -4.04 -8.89
C LEU A 222 -10.60 -3.73 -9.51
N GLN A 223 -10.67 -3.03 -10.66
CA GLN A 223 -11.96 -2.69 -11.30
C GLN A 223 -12.66 -3.90 -11.93
N ALA A 224 -11.97 -5.02 -12.14
CA ALA A 224 -12.60 -6.21 -12.70
C ALA A 224 -13.53 -6.90 -11.69
N LYS A 225 -14.82 -6.99 -12.02
CA LYS A 225 -15.84 -7.67 -11.19
C LYS A 225 -15.48 -9.13 -10.89
N SER A 226 -14.78 -9.80 -11.80
CA SER A 226 -14.33 -11.20 -11.62
C SER A 226 -13.26 -11.38 -10.54
N ARG A 227 -12.60 -10.30 -10.10
CA ARG A 227 -11.58 -10.31 -9.03
C ARG A 227 -12.17 -10.19 -7.63
N TRP A 228 -13.50 -10.14 -7.55
CA TRP A 228 -14.26 -10.02 -6.31
C TRP A 228 -15.07 -11.28 -6.07
N THR A 229 -15.03 -11.75 -4.83
CA THR A 229 -15.82 -12.87 -4.34
C THR A 229 -16.58 -12.43 -3.10
N SER A 230 -17.75 -13.02 -2.89
CA SER A 230 -18.53 -12.85 -1.67
C SER A 230 -18.15 -13.92 -0.68
N LYS A 231 -17.71 -13.54 0.52
CA LYS A 231 -17.53 -14.49 1.62
C LYS A 231 -18.85 -14.63 2.38
N PRO A 232 -19.39 -15.84 2.57
CA PRO A 232 -20.51 -16.04 3.48
C PRO A 232 -20.03 -15.73 4.91
N THR A 233 -20.68 -14.77 5.56
CA THR A 233 -20.46 -14.46 6.97
C THR A 233 -20.78 -15.70 7.79
N SER A 234 -19.76 -16.37 8.33
CA SER A 234 -19.96 -17.47 9.26
C SER A 234 -20.44 -16.92 10.61
N GLY A 235 -21.75 -16.72 10.73
CA GLY A 235 -22.47 -16.34 11.93
C GLY A 235 -23.93 -16.76 11.82
N GLU A 236 -24.45 -17.45 12.83
CA GLU A 236 -25.78 -18.06 12.83
C GLU A 236 -26.92 -17.05 12.61
N HIS A 237 -27.80 -17.39 11.66
CA HIS A 237 -29.22 -17.05 11.57
C HIS A 237 -29.67 -15.64 12.00
N THR A 238 -29.43 -14.63 11.18
CA THR A 238 -30.46 -13.58 10.95
C THR A 238 -30.48 -13.17 9.48
N ALA A 239 -31.68 -13.18 8.88
CA ALA A 239 -31.91 -12.86 7.48
C ALA A 239 -31.66 -11.36 7.20
N LYS A 240 -30.40 -10.99 7.00
CA LYS A 240 -29.85 -9.81 6.31
C LYS A 240 -28.31 -9.91 6.32
N ASP A 241 -27.78 -11.07 5.90
CA ASP A 241 -26.33 -11.24 5.75
C ASP A 241 -25.83 -10.33 4.63
N THR A 242 -25.07 -9.31 5.01
CA THR A 242 -24.38 -8.44 4.05
C THR A 242 -23.09 -9.17 3.68
N GLU A 243 -23.07 -9.83 2.52
CA GLU A 243 -21.89 -10.51 2.02
C GLU A 243 -20.69 -9.55 2.02
N SER A 244 -19.60 -9.93 2.69
CA SER A 244 -18.40 -9.10 2.74
C SER A 244 -17.58 -9.33 1.46
N PRO A 245 -17.22 -8.25 0.73
CA PRO A 245 -16.43 -8.39 -0.48
C PRO A 245 -15.01 -8.82 -0.14
N LEU A 246 -14.44 -9.69 -0.97
CA LEU A 246 -13.07 -10.18 -0.84
C LEU A 246 -12.39 -10.21 -2.20
N SER A 247 -11.14 -9.77 -2.27
CA SER A 247 -10.31 -9.88 -3.46
C SER A 247 -8.96 -10.50 -3.14
N ALA A 248 -8.66 -11.66 -3.73
CA ALA A 248 -7.42 -12.39 -3.45
C ALA A 248 -6.17 -11.61 -3.88
N GLY A 249 -6.25 -10.84 -4.97
CA GLY A 249 -5.14 -9.99 -5.41
C GLY A 249 -4.94 -8.79 -4.49
N TRP A 250 -6.02 -8.24 -3.92
CA TRP A 250 -5.91 -7.19 -2.91
C TRP A 250 -5.25 -7.70 -1.63
N GLU A 251 -5.66 -8.87 -1.12
CA GLU A 251 -5.01 -9.49 0.04
C GLU A 251 -3.52 -9.73 -0.23
N GLN A 252 -3.15 -10.17 -1.44
CA GLN A 252 -1.74 -10.32 -1.82
C GLN A 252 -0.98 -8.98 -1.82
N PHE A 253 -1.62 -7.87 -2.21
CA PHE A 253 -1.03 -6.53 -2.09
C PHE A 253 -0.81 -6.14 -0.62
N LEU A 254 -1.76 -6.43 0.28
CA LEU A 254 -1.61 -6.16 1.71
C LEU A 254 -0.47 -6.98 2.33
N GLU A 255 -0.35 -8.26 1.96
CA GLU A 255 0.78 -9.10 2.35
C GLU A 255 2.11 -8.54 1.82
N TRP A 256 2.14 -8.11 0.56
CA TRP A 256 3.32 -7.47 -0.02
C TRP A 256 3.70 -6.22 0.76
N LEU A 257 2.75 -5.35 1.11
CA LEU A 257 2.99 -4.14 1.90
C LEU A 257 3.63 -4.45 3.25
N VAL A 258 3.07 -5.43 3.96
CA VAL A 258 3.57 -5.91 5.26
C VAL A 258 4.96 -6.54 5.12
N SER A 259 5.23 -7.28 4.04
CA SER A 259 6.55 -7.83 3.77
C SER A 259 7.60 -6.73 3.55
N GLN A 260 7.22 -5.64 2.88
CA GLN A 260 8.09 -4.48 2.67
C GLN A 260 8.44 -3.79 3.99
N ALA A 261 7.57 -3.81 5.00
CA ALA A 261 7.89 -3.23 6.31
C ALA A 261 9.07 -3.93 6.99
N ILE A 262 9.23 -5.24 6.75
CA ILE A 262 10.30 -6.07 7.30
C ILE A 262 11.58 -5.94 6.47
N SER A 263 11.48 -5.90 5.14
CA SER A 263 12.65 -5.86 4.25
C SER A 263 13.17 -4.45 3.95
N SER A 264 12.28 -3.46 3.87
CA SER A 264 12.58 -2.08 3.50
C SER A 264 11.45 -1.13 3.93
N TRP A 265 11.38 -0.81 5.23
CA TRP A 265 10.40 0.14 5.77
C TRP A 265 10.29 1.49 5.01
N PRO A 266 11.35 2.06 4.37
CA PRO A 266 11.19 3.30 3.62
C PRO A 266 10.22 3.19 2.44
N VAL A 267 10.05 2.00 1.87
CA VAL A 267 9.09 1.76 0.78
C VAL A 267 7.65 1.93 1.28
N VAL A 268 7.35 1.41 2.47
CA VAL A 268 6.02 1.52 3.07
C VAL A 268 5.70 2.97 3.47
N VAL A 269 6.67 3.68 4.05
CA VAL A 269 6.52 5.10 4.38
C VAL A 269 6.27 5.92 3.12
N ALA A 270 7.10 5.74 2.08
CA ALA A 270 6.94 6.42 0.81
C ALA A 270 5.58 6.12 0.14
N LEU A 271 5.14 4.85 0.17
CA LEU A 271 3.80 4.46 -0.30
C LEU A 271 2.70 5.23 0.43
N THR A 272 2.77 5.26 1.76
CA THR A 272 1.76 5.88 2.62
C THR A 272 1.70 7.41 2.43
N GLU A 273 2.84 8.03 2.18
CA GLU A 273 2.93 9.46 1.88
C GLU A 273 2.39 9.79 0.49
N GLN A 274 2.88 9.08 -0.54
CA GLN A 274 2.63 9.38 -1.95
C GLN A 274 1.25 8.94 -2.44
N TRP A 275 0.64 7.93 -1.81
CA TRP A 275 -0.68 7.44 -2.21
C TRP A 275 -1.79 8.02 -1.33
N GLY A 276 -2.87 8.50 -1.96
CA GLY A 276 -4.07 8.96 -1.28
C GLY A 276 -4.97 7.83 -0.74
N GLY A 277 -4.59 6.58 -0.98
CA GLY A 277 -5.36 5.38 -0.60
C GLY A 277 -6.29 4.89 -1.70
N PRO A 278 -7.20 3.94 -1.39
CA PRO A 278 -8.01 3.24 -2.40
C PRO A 278 -8.91 4.12 -3.28
N ALA A 279 -9.17 5.37 -2.89
CA ALA A 279 -9.91 6.34 -3.69
C ALA A 279 -9.02 7.14 -4.66
N ASP A 280 -7.71 7.21 -4.42
CA ASP A 280 -6.72 7.86 -5.29
C ASP A 280 -6.25 6.86 -6.36
N LEU A 281 -7.09 6.70 -7.39
CA LEU A 281 -6.83 5.81 -8.51
C LEU A 281 -6.52 6.62 -9.77
N ASP A 282 -5.67 6.06 -10.61
CA ASP A 282 -5.46 6.53 -11.98
C ASP A 282 -6.04 5.48 -12.93
N LEU A 283 -7.27 5.67 -13.38
CA LEU A 283 -7.94 4.75 -14.32
C LEU A 283 -7.74 5.15 -15.79
N GLY A 284 -6.97 6.20 -16.08
CA GLY A 284 -6.87 6.79 -17.41
C GLY A 284 -8.06 7.69 -17.77
N GLU A 285 -8.02 8.29 -18.95
CA GLU A 285 -8.94 9.39 -19.35
C GLU A 285 -10.40 8.97 -19.59
N ALA A 286 -10.66 7.69 -19.83
CA ALA A 286 -11.95 7.19 -20.29
C ALA A 286 -12.72 6.33 -19.28
N ALA A 287 -12.12 5.98 -18.14
CA ALA A 287 -12.69 5.03 -17.20
C ALA A 287 -13.26 5.72 -15.94
N SER A 288 -14.42 5.25 -15.50
CA SER A 288 -15.05 5.65 -14.23
C SER A 288 -14.87 4.57 -13.16
N LEU A 289 -14.84 4.98 -11.89
CA LEU A 289 -14.80 4.07 -10.76
C LEU A 289 -16.09 3.23 -10.70
N GLU A 290 -15.97 1.90 -10.72
CA GLU A 290 -17.12 0.97 -10.68
C GLU A 290 -17.28 0.24 -9.34
N LEU A 291 -16.51 0.61 -8.32
CA LEU A 291 -16.53 -0.07 -7.02
C LEU A 291 -17.77 0.31 -6.19
N THR A 292 -18.39 -0.69 -5.56
CA THR A 292 -19.48 -0.49 -4.60
C THR A 292 -18.96 0.17 -3.31
N GLU A 293 -19.86 0.77 -2.53
CA GLU A 293 -19.50 1.34 -1.23
C GLU A 293 -18.89 0.29 -0.28
N SER A 294 -19.43 -0.93 -0.27
CA SER A 294 -18.88 -2.03 0.53
C SER A 294 -17.47 -2.42 0.11
N GLN A 295 -17.17 -2.43 -1.20
CA GLN A 295 -15.82 -2.68 -1.71
C GLN A 295 -14.86 -1.55 -1.30
N GLN A 296 -15.29 -0.29 -1.45
CA GLN A 296 -14.47 0.86 -1.06
C GLN A 296 -14.16 0.87 0.44
N GLN A 297 -15.15 0.56 1.29
CA GLN A 297 -14.97 0.43 2.73
C GLN A 297 -14.02 -0.73 3.07
N TYR A 298 -14.20 -1.90 2.45
CA TYR A 298 -13.29 -3.04 2.63
C TYR A 298 -11.85 -2.67 2.26
N LEU A 299 -11.62 -2.04 1.10
CA LEU A 299 -10.27 -1.62 0.68
C LEU A 299 -9.67 -0.62 1.69
N LEU A 300 -10.43 0.39 2.12
CA LEU A 300 -9.95 1.39 3.06
C LEU A 300 -9.60 0.78 4.43
N HIS A 301 -10.48 -0.04 4.99
CA HIS A 301 -10.28 -0.66 6.30
C HIS A 301 -9.11 -1.66 6.29
N SER A 302 -9.02 -2.50 5.27
CA SER A 302 -7.95 -3.49 5.13
C SER A 302 -6.60 -2.85 4.79
N TYR A 303 -6.59 -1.77 3.99
CA TYR A 303 -5.38 -0.95 3.79
C TYR A 303 -4.91 -0.32 5.10
N ALA A 304 -5.82 0.31 5.85
CA ALA A 304 -5.49 0.89 7.14
C ALA A 304 -4.90 -0.16 8.10
N ARG A 305 -5.52 -1.36 8.17
CA ARG A 305 -4.99 -2.49 8.92
C ARG A 305 -3.57 -2.86 8.51
N ALA A 306 -3.30 -2.99 7.21
CA ALA A 306 -1.99 -3.35 6.70
C ALA A 306 -0.92 -2.28 6.95
N VAL A 307 -1.28 -0.99 6.89
CA VAL A 307 -0.39 0.12 7.25
C VAL A 307 -0.09 0.12 8.76
N LEU A 308 -1.08 -0.10 9.61
CA LEU A 308 -0.88 -0.24 11.07
C LEU A 308 0.00 -1.47 11.38
N ALA A 309 -0.28 -2.61 10.76
CA ALA A 309 0.55 -3.81 10.86
C ALA A 309 2.00 -3.50 10.49
N SER A 310 2.21 -2.82 9.36
CA SER A 310 3.53 -2.44 8.89
C SER A 310 4.28 -1.55 9.89
N ALA A 311 3.60 -0.59 10.54
CA ALA A 311 4.21 0.24 11.57
C ALA A 311 4.69 -0.56 12.79
N TYR A 312 3.96 -1.61 13.20
CA TYR A 312 4.41 -2.55 14.24
C TYR A 312 5.62 -3.40 13.81
N LEU A 313 5.77 -3.65 12.51
CA LEU A 313 6.83 -4.49 11.95
C LEU A 313 8.14 -3.75 11.67
N VAL A 314 8.15 -2.42 11.67
CA VAL A 314 9.38 -1.61 11.53
C VAL A 314 10.35 -1.99 12.66
N SER A 315 11.47 -2.61 12.27
CA SER A 315 12.43 -3.21 13.21
C SER A 315 13.45 -2.19 13.73
N GLU A 316 13.66 -1.13 12.96
CA GLU A 316 14.71 -0.14 13.14
C GLU A 316 14.34 0.88 14.21
N ALA A 317 15.15 0.95 15.26
CA ALA A 317 15.08 1.97 16.29
C ALA A 317 15.95 3.18 15.92
N THR A 318 15.56 3.91 14.89
CA THR A 318 16.34 5.06 14.38
C THR A 318 15.48 6.33 14.28
N VAL A 319 16.17 7.47 14.23
CA VAL A 319 15.57 8.81 14.09
C VAL A 319 14.88 8.99 12.72
N GLY A 320 15.10 8.09 11.74
CA GLY A 320 14.33 8.08 10.49
C GLY A 320 13.12 7.15 10.54
N ALA A 321 13.30 5.93 11.07
CA ALA A 321 12.29 4.89 11.04
C ALA A 321 11.06 5.19 11.93
N LEU A 322 11.28 5.73 13.14
CA LEU A 322 10.20 6.02 14.08
C LEU A 322 9.31 7.19 13.64
N PRO A 323 9.85 8.32 13.12
CA PRO A 323 9.02 9.32 12.46
C PRO A 323 8.25 8.76 11.25
N GLY A 324 8.85 7.87 10.47
CA GLY A 324 8.16 7.20 9.36
C GLY A 324 6.94 6.39 9.83
N ALA A 325 7.12 5.54 10.86
CA ALA A 325 6.02 4.79 11.47
C ALA A 325 4.93 5.72 12.05
N TYR A 326 5.34 6.86 12.62
CA TYR A 326 4.41 7.88 13.12
C TYR A 326 3.56 8.48 11.99
N GLN A 327 4.20 8.86 10.87
CA GLN A 327 3.50 9.39 9.70
C GLN A 327 2.50 8.39 9.12
N MET A 328 2.84 7.10 9.12
CA MET A 328 1.92 6.04 8.70
C MET A 328 0.64 6.04 9.53
N ALA A 329 0.75 6.07 10.87
CA ALA A 329 -0.40 6.09 11.77
C ALA A 329 -1.27 7.36 11.57
N ILE A 330 -0.65 8.53 11.45
CA ILE A 330 -1.37 9.80 11.24
C ILE A 330 -2.11 9.81 9.90
N LYS A 331 -1.46 9.34 8.83
CA LYS A 331 -2.09 9.27 7.51
C LYS A 331 -3.37 8.43 7.58
N MET A 332 -3.33 7.28 8.25
CA MET A 332 -4.52 6.42 8.39
C MET A 332 -5.61 7.08 9.24
N ARG A 333 -5.25 7.74 10.36
CA ARG A 333 -6.21 8.51 11.16
C ARG A 333 -6.96 9.54 10.32
N ARG A 334 -6.22 10.32 9.52
CA ARG A 334 -6.79 11.34 8.62
C ARG A 334 -7.70 10.72 7.57
N MET A 335 -7.30 9.61 6.97
CA MET A 335 -8.11 8.92 5.94
C MET A 335 -9.42 8.35 6.51
N LEU A 336 -9.43 7.91 7.77
CA LEU A 336 -10.62 7.43 8.46
C LEU A 336 -11.44 8.55 9.13
N GLY A 337 -11.00 9.80 9.04
CA GLY A 337 -11.72 10.95 9.61
C GLY A 337 -11.66 11.05 11.14
N TYR A 338 -10.66 10.45 11.78
CA TYR A 338 -10.46 10.58 13.23
C TYR A 338 -9.83 11.93 13.61
N SER A 339 -9.94 12.28 14.90
CA SER A 339 -9.42 13.54 15.43
C SER A 339 -7.93 13.71 15.14
N GLU A 340 -7.56 14.95 14.80
CA GLU A 340 -6.19 15.32 14.52
C GLU A 340 -5.30 15.13 15.75
N VAL A 341 -4.09 14.65 15.50
CA VAL A 341 -3.00 14.51 16.45
C VAL A 341 -1.84 15.38 15.98
N PRO A 342 -0.82 15.67 16.82
CA PRO A 342 0.31 16.49 16.40
C PRO A 342 0.91 16.01 15.06
N PRO A 343 1.23 16.92 14.12
CA PRO A 343 1.54 16.55 12.74
C PRO A 343 2.90 15.85 12.59
N THR A 344 3.80 16.02 13.55
CA THR A 344 5.13 15.39 13.56
C THR A 344 5.45 14.79 14.92
N LEU A 345 6.36 13.82 14.91
CA LEU A 345 6.76 13.10 16.11
C LEU A 345 7.43 14.04 17.11
N GLU A 346 8.20 15.01 16.63
CA GLU A 346 8.90 16.01 17.44
C GLU A 346 7.91 16.90 18.21
N VAL A 347 6.83 17.34 17.53
CA VAL A 347 5.77 18.13 18.17
C VAL A 347 5.05 17.27 19.21
N ALA A 348 4.74 16.01 18.88
CA ALA A 348 4.10 15.09 19.83
C ALA A 348 4.96 14.84 21.07
N ILE A 349 6.28 14.69 20.92
CA ILE A 349 7.22 14.51 22.04
C ILE A 349 7.34 15.77 22.91
N SER A 350 7.19 16.95 22.33
CA SER A 350 7.21 18.20 23.09
C SER A 350 5.94 18.42 23.94
N ILE A 351 4.80 17.88 23.49
CA ILE A 351 3.50 18.04 24.15
C ILE A 351 3.20 16.88 25.11
N LEU A 352 3.67 15.67 24.77
CA LEU A 352 3.39 14.42 25.49
C LEU A 352 1.88 14.16 25.66
N PRO A 353 1.15 13.81 24.58
CA PRO A 353 -0.30 13.68 24.60
C PRO A 353 -0.78 12.63 25.61
N SER A 354 -1.94 12.88 26.22
CA SER A 354 -2.57 11.96 27.17
C SER A 354 -3.43 10.92 26.46
N LEU A 355 -3.36 9.66 26.89
CA LEU A 355 -4.24 8.58 26.44
C LEU A 355 -5.53 8.42 27.26
N SER A 356 -5.78 9.28 28.24
CA SER A 356 -6.91 9.17 29.19
C SER A 356 -8.32 9.15 28.57
N GLY A 357 -8.48 9.52 27.29
CA GLY A 357 -9.75 9.51 26.58
C GLY A 357 -10.10 8.21 25.84
N PHE A 358 -9.25 7.19 25.88
CA PHE A 358 -9.40 5.97 25.08
C PHE A 358 -9.44 4.71 25.95
N ASP A 359 -10.39 3.82 25.67
CA ASP A 359 -10.44 2.48 26.29
C ASP A 359 -9.37 1.58 25.65
N VAL A 360 -8.14 1.74 26.10
CA VAL A 360 -6.98 0.93 25.72
C VAL A 360 -6.79 -0.24 26.70
N SER A 361 -7.50 -0.25 27.84
CA SER A 361 -7.37 -1.28 28.87
C SER A 361 -7.73 -2.68 28.33
N SER A 362 -8.74 -2.75 27.45
CA SER A 362 -9.09 -3.99 26.72
C SER A 362 -8.01 -4.48 25.75
N LEU A 363 -7.07 -3.61 25.36
CA LEU A 363 -5.97 -3.87 24.44
C LEU A 363 -4.67 -4.24 25.17
N ILE A 364 -4.60 -4.14 26.50
CA ILE A 364 -3.37 -4.41 27.25
C ILE A 364 -3.41 -5.82 27.85
N GLY A 365 -2.35 -6.60 27.62
CA GLY A 365 -2.14 -7.89 28.28
C GLY A 365 -1.38 -8.91 27.44
N MET A 366 -1.09 -10.06 28.05
CA MET A 366 -0.25 -11.09 27.43
C MET A 366 -0.83 -11.66 26.13
N LYS A 367 -2.16 -11.70 25.98
CA LYS A 367 -2.82 -12.09 24.71
C LYS A 367 -2.51 -11.10 23.59
N THR A 368 -2.47 -9.80 23.90
CA THR A 368 -2.11 -8.75 22.96
C THR A 368 -0.66 -8.88 22.46
N ALA A 369 0.26 -9.29 23.34
CA ALA A 369 1.63 -9.59 22.93
C ALA A 369 1.70 -10.72 21.88
N THR A 370 0.75 -11.68 21.91
CA THR A 370 0.64 -12.71 20.87
C THR A 370 0.10 -12.14 19.56
N TYR A 371 -0.92 -11.29 19.60
CA TYR A 371 -1.45 -10.58 18.42
C TYR A 371 -0.45 -9.63 17.77
N MET A 372 0.52 -9.10 18.52
CA MET A 372 1.57 -8.27 17.94
C MET A 372 2.61 -9.11 17.17
N ARG A 373 2.77 -10.38 17.53
CA ARG A 373 3.75 -11.29 16.94
C ARG A 373 3.19 -12.09 15.77
N ASN A 374 1.89 -12.33 15.75
CA ASN A 374 1.20 -13.14 14.76
C ASN A 374 -0.04 -12.41 14.25
N ASP A 375 -0.49 -12.76 13.05
CA ASP A 375 -1.85 -12.46 12.61
C ASP A 375 -2.18 -10.96 12.54
N LEU A 376 -1.20 -10.10 12.25
CA LEU A 376 -1.40 -8.64 12.18
C LEU A 376 -2.34 -8.20 11.04
N LEU A 377 -2.53 -9.02 10.02
CA LEU A 377 -3.50 -8.77 8.94
C LEU A 377 -4.89 -9.34 9.20
N GLU A 378 -5.06 -10.16 10.25
CA GLU A 378 -6.36 -10.73 10.58
C GLU A 378 -7.34 -9.64 11.03
N GLU A 379 -8.59 -9.74 10.54
CA GLU A 379 -9.61 -8.74 10.80
C GLU A 379 -9.95 -8.58 12.29
N LYS A 380 -9.82 -9.67 13.05
CA LYS A 380 -10.10 -9.71 14.48
C LYS A 380 -8.92 -9.25 15.35
N ASN A 381 -7.78 -8.89 14.74
CA ASN A 381 -6.63 -8.43 15.49
C ASN A 381 -6.92 -7.04 16.09
N PRO A 382 -6.94 -6.91 17.42
CA PRO A 382 -7.35 -5.66 18.06
C PRO A 382 -6.30 -4.55 17.96
N LEU A 383 -5.04 -4.88 17.60
CA LEU A 383 -3.96 -3.90 17.43
C LEU A 383 -3.97 -3.20 16.07
N THR A 384 -4.49 -3.88 15.06
CA THR A 384 -4.50 -3.38 13.67
C THR A 384 -5.90 -3.16 13.15
N SER A 385 -6.93 -3.50 13.93
CA SER A 385 -8.29 -3.02 13.71
C SER A 385 -8.26 -1.50 13.52
N PRO A 386 -8.84 -0.95 12.43
CA PRO A 386 -8.75 0.47 12.10
C PRO A 386 -9.69 1.31 12.98
N THR A 387 -9.52 1.21 14.30
CA THR A 387 -10.24 1.96 15.33
C THR A 387 -9.36 3.06 15.88
N GLU A 388 -9.98 4.08 16.45
CA GLU A 388 -9.24 5.19 17.05
C GLU A 388 -8.33 4.72 18.20
N GLY A 389 -8.81 3.79 19.04
CA GLY A 389 -8.06 3.22 20.17
C GLY A 389 -6.80 2.47 19.74
N ALA A 390 -6.88 1.64 18.69
CA ALA A 390 -5.73 0.91 18.16
C ALA A 390 -4.65 1.88 17.62
N MET A 391 -5.06 2.92 16.89
CA MET A 391 -4.15 3.93 16.37
C MET A 391 -3.49 4.77 17.47
N ASN A 392 -4.23 5.09 18.54
CA ASN A 392 -3.69 5.82 19.69
C ASN A 392 -2.70 4.99 20.49
N LEU A 393 -2.99 3.70 20.69
CA LEU A 393 -2.04 2.75 21.28
C LEU A 393 -0.77 2.69 20.44
N LEU A 394 -0.88 2.52 19.12
CA LEU A 394 0.29 2.51 18.23
C LEU A 394 1.10 3.81 18.33
N ILE A 395 0.44 4.97 18.32
CA ILE A 395 1.09 6.27 18.51
C ILE A 395 1.86 6.32 19.84
N ALA A 396 1.26 5.88 20.94
CA ALA A 396 1.91 5.87 22.25
C ALA A 396 3.12 4.93 22.30
N LEU A 397 3.05 3.78 21.61
CA LEU A 397 4.17 2.85 21.48
C LEU A 397 5.30 3.46 20.62
N ILE A 398 4.97 4.15 19.53
CA ILE A 398 5.96 4.86 18.70
C ILE A 398 6.65 5.97 19.49
N LEU A 399 5.88 6.78 20.22
CA LEU A 399 6.42 7.81 21.11
C LEU A 399 7.33 7.21 22.18
N SER A 400 6.91 6.10 22.78
CA SER A 400 7.68 5.40 23.80
C SER A 400 9.01 4.87 23.24
N ALA A 401 8.95 4.25 22.06
CA ALA A 401 10.13 3.78 21.33
C ALA A 401 11.09 4.93 20.98
N PHE A 402 10.55 6.08 20.57
CA PHE A 402 11.34 7.27 20.23
C PHE A 402 12.00 7.89 21.46
N ILE A 403 11.29 8.00 22.59
CA ILE A 403 11.86 8.49 23.85
C ILE A 403 13.02 7.59 24.27
N CYS A 404 12.82 6.26 24.30
CA CYS A 404 13.89 5.33 24.68
C CYS A 404 15.12 5.47 23.77
N THR A 405 14.88 5.53 22.45
CA THR A 405 15.95 5.68 21.45
C THR A 405 16.67 7.00 21.58
N SER A 406 15.95 8.09 21.86
CA SER A 406 16.49 9.44 22.09
C SER A 406 17.33 9.52 23.36
N LEU A 407 17.03 8.70 24.37
CA LEU A 407 17.85 8.53 25.58
C LEU A 407 18.99 7.50 25.40
N GLY A 408 19.28 7.09 24.16
CA GLY A 408 20.38 6.19 23.85
C GLY A 408 20.11 4.71 24.14
N VAL A 409 18.85 4.30 24.32
CA VAL A 409 18.45 2.90 24.42
C VAL A 409 17.61 2.52 23.19
N PRO A 410 18.20 1.89 22.17
CA PRO A 410 17.47 1.50 20.96
C PRO A 410 16.19 0.70 21.31
N CYS A 411 15.05 1.22 20.86
CA CYS A 411 13.74 0.64 21.09
C CYS A 411 12.89 0.74 19.83
N SER A 412 12.46 -0.40 19.29
CA SER A 412 11.51 -0.45 18.19
C SER A 412 10.07 -0.40 18.72
N VAL A 413 9.10 -0.15 17.84
CA VAL A 413 7.67 -0.17 18.18
C VAL A 413 7.28 -1.50 18.82
N ARG A 414 7.79 -2.61 18.27
CA ARG A 414 7.58 -3.95 18.84
C ARG A 414 8.17 -4.11 20.24
N LYS A 415 9.41 -3.63 20.48
CA LYS A 415 10.01 -3.70 21.82
C LYS A 415 9.21 -2.89 22.85
N ALA A 416 8.76 -1.70 22.46
CA ALA A 416 7.87 -0.89 23.29
C ALA A 416 6.56 -1.64 23.60
N GLY A 417 5.96 -2.29 22.60
CA GLY A 417 4.77 -3.12 22.78
C GLY A 417 5.00 -4.28 23.73
N ASP A 418 6.12 -5.00 23.62
CA ASP A 418 6.45 -6.11 24.52
C ASP A 418 6.54 -5.65 25.98
N LEU A 419 7.19 -4.51 26.24
CA LEU A 419 7.26 -3.91 27.57
C LEU A 419 5.88 -3.51 28.11
N ALA A 420 5.02 -2.92 27.27
CA ALA A 420 3.67 -2.50 27.64
C ALA A 420 2.68 -3.66 27.83
N PHE A 421 2.85 -4.78 27.12
CA PHE A 421 1.87 -5.87 27.17
C PHE A 421 2.26 -6.98 28.16
N ILE A 422 3.56 -7.23 28.34
CA ILE A 422 4.06 -8.26 29.28
C ILE A 422 4.06 -7.73 30.71
N GLN A 423 4.38 -6.44 30.89
CA GLN A 423 4.33 -5.78 32.20
C GLN A 423 5.22 -6.49 33.26
N ASP A 424 6.42 -6.95 32.87
CA ASP A 424 7.38 -7.55 33.80
C ASP A 424 8.12 -6.47 34.61
N LEU A 425 7.89 -6.47 35.93
CA LEU A 425 8.42 -5.45 36.84
C LEU A 425 9.96 -5.42 36.86
N ARG A 426 10.62 -6.58 36.77
CA ARG A 426 12.07 -6.67 36.86
C ARG A 426 12.72 -6.14 35.59
N GLU A 427 12.19 -6.50 34.44
CA GLU A 427 12.61 -6.01 33.12
C GLU A 427 12.41 -4.50 33.02
N GLN A 428 11.23 -3.98 33.38
CA GLN A 428 10.93 -2.55 33.33
C GLN A 428 11.85 -1.73 34.26
N LYS A 429 12.14 -2.21 35.49
CA LYS A 429 13.15 -1.58 36.37
C LYS A 429 14.54 -1.58 35.74
N GLY A 430 14.91 -2.66 35.06
CA GLY A 430 16.16 -2.78 34.32
C GLY A 430 16.26 -1.78 33.16
N GLU A 431 15.17 -1.57 32.41
CA GLU A 431 15.14 -0.58 31.33
C GLU A 431 15.21 0.85 31.87
N ILE A 432 14.52 1.20 32.96
CA ILE A 432 14.64 2.52 33.60
C ILE A 432 16.09 2.82 33.98
N ALA A 433 16.76 1.85 34.63
CA ALA A 433 18.16 2.02 35.02
C ALA A 433 19.08 2.25 33.81
N LYS A 434 18.83 1.57 32.68
CA LYS A 434 19.57 1.80 31.43
C LYS A 434 19.30 3.19 30.85
N LEU A 435 18.03 3.62 30.82
CA LEU A 435 17.63 4.93 30.30
C LEU A 435 18.28 6.06 31.10
N ILE A 436 18.18 6.05 32.43
CA ILE A 436 18.76 7.07 33.31
C ILE A 436 20.29 7.12 33.18
N ARG A 437 20.93 5.95 33.12
CA ARG A 437 22.38 5.86 32.94
C ARG A 437 22.83 6.45 31.60
N ASN A 438 22.15 6.11 30.50
CA ASN A 438 22.51 6.59 29.18
C ASN A 438 22.18 8.09 29.03
N ALA A 439 21.06 8.57 29.58
CA ALA A 439 20.73 9.99 29.65
C ALA A 439 21.85 10.79 30.33
N SER A 440 22.40 10.28 31.43
CA SER A 440 23.53 10.90 32.14
C SER A 440 24.79 11.05 31.27
N THR A 441 24.99 10.18 30.27
CA THR A 441 26.14 10.26 29.35
C THR A 441 25.93 11.19 28.16
N GLN A 442 24.68 11.56 27.87
CA GLN A 442 24.31 12.36 26.69
C GLN A 442 24.00 13.82 27.03
N VAL A 443 24.19 14.23 28.28
CA VAL A 443 23.90 15.59 28.74
C VAL A 443 24.73 16.60 27.95
N HIS A 444 24.06 17.48 27.21
CA HIS A 444 24.66 18.58 26.46
C HIS A 444 23.86 19.87 26.70
N GLY A 445 24.55 20.97 27.00
CA GLY A 445 23.92 22.28 27.18
C GLY A 445 23.33 22.52 28.57
N ASP A 446 22.10 23.03 28.64
CA ASP A 446 21.41 23.31 29.90
C ASP A 446 20.96 22.01 30.57
N GLU A 447 21.80 21.52 31.47
CA GLU A 447 21.60 20.24 32.15
C GLU A 447 20.32 20.23 32.99
N ASP A 448 19.91 21.35 33.60
CA ASP A 448 18.70 21.35 34.44
C ASP A 448 17.45 21.15 33.59
N ARG A 449 17.35 21.91 32.49
CA ARG A 449 16.23 21.76 31.54
C ARG A 449 16.19 20.36 30.93
N TYR A 450 17.36 19.81 30.58
CA TYR A 450 17.47 18.44 30.09
C TYR A 450 16.96 17.42 31.11
N TRP A 451 17.38 17.52 32.38
CA TRP A 451 16.93 16.61 33.43
C TRP A 451 15.44 16.73 33.74
N SER A 452 14.87 17.93 33.71
CA SER A 452 13.41 18.11 33.79
C SER A 452 12.70 17.39 32.65
N GLN A 453 13.20 17.52 31.41
CA GLN A 453 12.63 16.82 30.26
C GLN A 453 12.73 15.29 30.38
N VAL A 454 13.89 14.78 30.83
CA VAL A 454 14.09 13.33 31.07
C VAL A 454 13.09 12.82 32.12
N ARG A 455 12.85 13.59 33.19
CA ARG A 455 11.84 13.26 34.20
C ARG A 455 10.45 13.19 33.58
N ASP A 456 10.04 14.20 32.83
CA ASP A 456 8.71 14.25 32.21
C ASP A 456 8.50 13.08 31.24
N TRP A 457 9.53 12.73 30.47
CA TRP A 457 9.53 11.56 29.60
C TRP A 457 9.35 10.25 30.39
N LEU A 458 10.12 10.03 31.45
CA LEU A 458 10.01 8.79 32.25
C LEU A 458 8.64 8.68 32.93
N LEU A 459 8.10 9.79 33.44
CA LEU A 459 6.75 9.80 34.02
C LEU A 459 5.68 9.54 32.95
N TRP A 460 5.83 10.11 31.76
CA TRP A 460 4.93 9.82 30.65
C TRP A 460 5.05 8.37 30.17
N LEU A 461 6.23 7.76 30.14
CA LEU A 461 6.40 6.33 29.82
C LEU A 461 5.73 5.40 30.85
N ASN A 462 5.48 5.89 32.06
CA ASN A 462 4.83 5.14 33.13
C ASN A 462 3.29 5.12 32.98
N THR A 463 2.66 6.24 32.61
CA THR A 463 1.18 6.35 32.56
C THR A 463 0.60 6.77 31.22
N TRP A 464 1.44 7.03 30.21
CA TRP A 464 1.08 7.68 28.94
C TRP A 464 0.25 8.97 29.14
N GLY A 465 0.62 9.74 30.16
CA GLY A 465 -0.04 11.00 30.49
C GLY A 465 -1.43 10.84 31.11
N SER A 466 -1.79 9.64 31.58
CA SER A 466 -3.03 9.42 32.33
C SER A 466 -2.87 9.87 33.78
N ASN A 467 -3.84 10.66 34.28
CA ASN A 467 -3.87 11.09 35.67
C ASN A 467 -4.47 9.97 36.53
N GLU A 468 -3.68 9.45 37.47
CA GLU A 468 -4.09 8.36 38.38
C GLU A 468 -5.09 8.81 39.46
N ASP A 469 -5.24 10.12 39.67
CA ASP A 469 -6.03 10.70 40.77
C ASP A 469 -7.55 10.74 40.52
N GLN A 470 -8.06 10.07 39.48
CA GLN A 470 -9.51 9.95 39.28
C GLN A 470 -10.07 8.76 40.07
N PRO A 471 -10.90 9.00 41.11
CA PRO A 471 -11.50 7.91 41.89
C PRO A 471 -12.49 7.12 41.03
N GLY A 472 -12.13 5.88 40.67
CA GLY A 472 -12.98 4.95 39.91
C GLY A 472 -12.26 4.03 38.93
N ASN A 473 -11.05 4.39 38.47
CA ASN A 473 -10.28 3.57 37.52
C ASN A 473 -9.39 2.54 38.24
N SER A 474 -9.95 1.37 38.58
CA SER A 474 -9.14 0.25 39.08
C SER A 474 -8.20 -0.36 38.03
N GLU A 475 -8.33 0.01 36.76
CA GLU A 475 -7.44 -0.38 35.66
C GLU A 475 -6.90 0.86 34.92
N ALA A 476 -6.12 1.68 35.62
CA ALA A 476 -5.43 2.81 35.01
C ALA A 476 -4.55 2.33 33.84
N VAL A 477 -4.57 3.06 32.72
CA VAL A 477 -3.73 2.81 31.55
C VAL A 477 -2.26 2.83 31.98
N ARG A 478 -1.57 1.69 31.78
CA ARG A 478 -0.16 1.51 32.12
C ARG A 478 0.69 1.67 30.87
N GLY A 479 1.69 2.53 30.94
CA GLY A 479 2.66 2.69 29.87
C GLY A 479 3.68 1.55 29.81
N ILE A 480 4.74 1.74 29.03
CA ILE A 480 5.79 0.71 28.80
C ILE A 480 6.58 0.38 30.08
N ILE A 481 6.59 1.26 31.08
CA ILE A 481 7.19 1.02 32.40
C ILE A 481 6.14 1.12 33.51
N GLY A 482 4.87 0.87 33.18
CA GLY A 482 3.73 1.14 34.03
C GLY A 482 3.54 0.21 35.24
N THR A 483 4.28 -0.89 35.37
CA THR A 483 4.28 -1.66 36.63
C THR A 483 5.19 -1.08 37.70
N VAL A 484 6.13 -0.23 37.29
CA VAL A 484 7.09 0.36 38.21
C VAL A 484 6.40 1.49 38.97
N PRO A 485 6.41 1.48 40.32
CA PRO A 485 5.82 2.58 41.09
C PRO A 485 6.50 3.91 40.76
N LYS A 486 5.71 4.99 40.64
CA LYS A 486 6.23 6.34 40.40
C LYS A 486 7.30 6.75 41.43
N GLU A 487 7.10 6.36 42.68
CA GLU A 487 8.08 6.55 43.77
C GLU A 487 9.48 6.01 43.42
N PHE A 488 9.55 4.83 42.77
CA PHE A 488 10.82 4.26 42.35
C PHE A 488 11.48 5.10 41.25
N ILE A 489 10.70 5.55 40.26
CA ILE A 489 11.20 6.38 39.15
C ILE A 489 11.77 7.69 39.70
N GLU A 490 11.01 8.37 40.55
CA GLU A 490 11.40 9.63 41.18
C GLU A 490 12.62 9.46 42.08
N THR A 491 12.71 8.36 42.83
CA THR A 491 13.88 8.06 43.67
C THR A 491 15.14 7.86 42.84
N GLU A 492 15.07 7.17 41.70
CA GLU A 492 16.22 7.00 40.80
C GLU A 492 16.63 8.30 40.11
N ILE A 493 15.67 9.17 39.77
CA ILE A 493 15.94 10.52 39.26
C ILE A 493 16.66 11.34 40.33
N LEU A 494 16.15 11.38 41.57
CA LEU A 494 16.78 12.10 42.68
C LEU A 494 18.22 11.64 42.91
N LYS A 495 18.47 10.33 42.98
CA LYS A 495 19.83 9.76 43.10
C LYS A 495 20.75 10.28 42.00
N THR A 496 20.23 10.36 40.78
CA THR A 496 21.01 10.79 39.62
C THR A 496 21.31 12.29 39.66
N LEU A 497 20.34 13.13 40.00
CA LEU A 497 20.53 14.57 40.20
C LEU A 497 21.61 14.84 41.27
N LEU A 498 21.54 14.14 42.41
CA LEU A 498 22.53 14.26 43.48
C LEU A 498 23.92 13.83 43.02
N SER A 499 24.04 12.72 42.29
CA SER A 499 25.33 12.22 41.77
C SER A 499 26.01 13.20 40.80
N ASN A 500 25.19 13.92 40.02
CA ASN A 500 25.60 14.95 39.05
C ASN A 500 25.62 16.37 39.64
N SER A 501 25.52 16.51 40.97
CA SER A 501 25.57 17.79 41.68
C SER A 501 24.51 18.82 41.24
N ARG A 502 23.34 18.36 40.79
CA ARG A 502 22.17 19.18 40.41
C ARG A 502 21.28 19.50 41.61
N TYR A 503 21.86 20.00 42.70
CA TYR A 503 21.17 20.19 43.98
C TYR A 503 20.03 21.20 43.91
N ARG A 504 20.19 22.28 43.11
CA ARG A 504 19.15 23.30 42.94
C ARG A 504 17.89 22.75 42.28
N LEU A 505 18.06 21.95 41.23
CA LEU A 505 16.94 21.30 40.55
C LEU A 505 16.29 20.25 41.45
N ALA A 506 17.09 19.43 42.15
CA ALA A 506 16.57 18.46 43.11
C ALA A 506 15.73 19.16 44.19
N LYS A 507 16.20 20.27 44.76
CA LYS A 507 15.45 21.09 45.70
C LYS A 507 14.15 21.62 45.09
N SER A 508 14.22 22.19 43.90
CA SER A 508 13.05 22.74 43.19
C SER A 508 11.96 21.69 42.96
N ILE A 509 12.32 20.44 42.67
CA ILE A 509 11.38 19.35 42.37
C ILE A 509 10.82 18.72 43.64
N TYR A 510 11.69 18.42 44.62
CA TYR A 510 11.33 17.55 45.75
C TYR A 510 11.03 18.30 47.05
N GLU A 511 11.52 19.55 47.22
CA GLU A 511 11.29 20.35 48.43
C GLU A 511 10.34 21.53 48.16
N ASP A 512 10.58 22.29 47.09
CA ASP A 512 9.85 23.54 46.81
C ASP A 512 8.53 23.32 46.05
N SER A 513 8.37 22.19 45.35
CA SER A 513 7.18 21.89 44.55
C SER A 513 5.95 21.59 45.43
N PRO A 514 4.76 22.11 45.10
CA PRO A 514 3.53 21.80 45.82
C PRO A 514 3.09 20.34 45.66
N GLU A 515 3.46 19.68 44.55
CA GLU A 515 3.05 18.29 44.25
C GLU A 515 3.72 17.27 45.16
N LYS A 516 4.91 17.58 45.70
CA LYS A 516 5.71 16.72 46.59
C LYS A 516 5.75 15.25 46.12
N PRO A 517 6.44 14.95 45.01
CA PRO A 517 6.37 13.64 44.35
C PRO A 517 6.95 12.47 45.17
N LEU A 518 7.69 12.76 46.25
CA LEU A 518 8.24 11.77 47.18
C LEU A 518 7.89 12.15 48.62
N ALA A 519 7.74 11.13 49.48
CA ALA A 519 7.61 11.34 50.92
C ALA A 519 8.91 11.90 51.51
N ALA A 520 8.79 12.73 52.55
CA ALA A 520 9.92 13.41 53.17
C ALA A 520 10.97 12.43 53.69
N GLU A 521 10.55 11.28 54.20
CA GLU A 521 11.41 10.22 54.70
C GLU A 521 12.28 9.62 53.59
N ILE A 522 11.71 9.41 52.40
CA ILE A 522 12.43 8.86 51.23
C ILE A 522 13.46 9.86 50.72
N ILE A 523 13.09 11.14 50.69
CA ILE A 523 14.01 12.22 50.29
C ILE A 523 15.19 12.27 51.26
N GLN A 524 14.92 12.30 52.56
CA GLN A 524 15.95 12.35 53.60
C GLN A 524 16.90 11.16 53.53
N ASP A 525 16.38 9.93 53.43
CA ASP A 525 17.23 8.73 53.32
C ASP A 525 18.06 8.77 52.03
N THR A 526 17.46 9.15 50.90
CA THR A 526 18.17 9.21 49.62
C THR A 526 19.31 10.23 49.64
N VAL A 527 19.07 11.42 50.21
CA VAL A 527 20.10 12.46 50.37
C VAL A 527 21.20 12.00 51.33
N TYR A 528 20.83 11.42 52.48
CA TYR A 528 21.78 10.89 53.45
C TYR A 528 22.70 9.82 52.84
N GLN A 529 22.13 8.85 52.11
CA GLN A 529 22.91 7.81 51.43
C GLN A 529 23.82 8.38 50.34
N ALA A 530 23.38 9.41 49.61
CA ALA A 530 24.20 10.07 48.60
C ALA A 530 25.38 10.84 49.23
N ALA A 531 25.14 11.57 50.32
CA ALA A 531 26.17 12.28 51.07
C ALA A 531 27.20 11.32 51.66
N LEU A 532 26.75 10.22 52.28
CA LEU A 532 27.63 9.18 52.82
C LEU A 532 28.51 8.56 51.73
N ARG A 533 27.94 8.22 50.57
CA ARG A 533 28.73 7.71 49.42
C ARG A 533 29.74 8.75 48.91
N ALA A 534 29.40 10.03 48.89
CA ALA A 534 30.31 11.08 48.49
C ALA A 534 31.47 11.24 49.48
N PHE A 535 31.18 11.11 50.78
CA PHE A 535 32.17 11.10 51.85
C PHE A 535 33.12 9.90 51.76
N ASP A 536 32.58 8.68 51.64
CA ASP A 536 33.36 7.43 51.61
C ASP A 536 34.27 7.35 50.37
N ASN A 537 33.86 7.94 49.25
CA ASN A 537 34.65 7.98 48.02
C ASN A 537 35.57 9.22 47.92
N ALA A 538 35.66 10.04 48.97
CA ALA A 538 36.52 11.21 48.96
C ALA A 538 38.00 10.82 49.09
N SER A 539 38.79 11.10 48.06
CA SER A 539 40.25 10.89 48.06
C SER A 539 41.03 12.07 48.66
N ASN A 540 40.35 13.16 49.06
CA ASN A 540 40.96 14.38 49.58
C ASN A 540 40.19 14.90 50.81
N PRO A 541 40.86 15.19 51.93
CA PRO A 541 40.22 15.70 53.15
C PRO A 541 39.81 17.19 53.09
N ASN A 542 40.07 17.89 51.98
CA ASN A 542 39.66 19.28 51.80
C ASN A 542 38.15 19.39 51.50
N ARG A 543 37.39 20.01 52.41
CA ARG A 543 35.94 20.27 52.27
C ARG A 543 35.53 20.98 50.99
N SER A 544 36.42 21.73 50.36
CA SER A 544 36.12 22.47 49.12
C SER A 544 36.40 21.69 47.83
N ARG A 545 36.81 20.42 47.89
CA ARG A 545 37.16 19.62 46.70
C ARG A 545 36.57 18.21 46.71
N GLY A 546 36.32 17.69 45.51
CA GLY A 546 35.97 16.29 45.29
C GLY A 546 34.72 15.83 46.04
N GLY A 547 34.76 14.62 46.59
CA GLY A 547 33.65 14.00 47.31
C GLY A 547 33.21 14.75 48.56
N LEU A 548 34.13 15.37 49.31
CA LEU A 548 33.78 16.15 50.50
C LEU A 548 33.00 17.43 50.18
N LYS A 549 33.33 18.09 49.06
CA LYS A 549 32.53 19.23 48.59
C LYS A 549 31.11 18.80 48.27
N LYS A 550 30.95 17.69 47.54
CA LYS A 550 29.63 17.14 47.22
C LYS A 550 28.83 16.79 48.48
N CYS A 551 29.49 16.25 49.50
CA CYS A 551 28.87 15.93 50.78
C CYS A 551 28.48 17.17 51.60
N ASP A 552 29.22 18.28 51.50
CA ASP A 552 28.94 19.54 52.20
C ASP A 552 27.82 20.34 51.52
N GLU A 553 27.69 20.21 50.19
CA GLU A 553 26.66 20.87 49.38
C GLU A 553 25.31 20.13 49.34
N MET A 554 25.31 18.82 49.60
CA MET A 554 24.11 17.99 49.80
C MET A 554 23.54 18.21 51.19
#